data_AF-A0A2M7RUG3-F1
#
_entry.id   AF-A0A2M7RUG3-F1
#
_cell.length_a   1.000
_cell.length_b   1.000
_cell.length_c   1.000
_cell.angle_alpha   90.00
_cell.angle_beta   90.00
_cell.angle_gamma   90.00
#
_symmetry.space_group_name_H-M   'P 1'
#
loop_
_entity.id
_entity.type
_entity.pdbx_description
1 polymer ?
#
loop_
_entity_poly.entity_id
_entity_poly.type
_entity_poly.pdbx_seq_one_letter_code
_entity_poly.pdbx_strand_id
1 'polypeptide(L)'
;AYAMIVLAIIAYAMPNLTGRKLYDNNLSRYAFWLSNVGMLGMTVAFGVAGVAQVYMERILGVDFMETQKEIEPHFLVLILCATGFTIGITLYIINFLKFGKPTDEALVAE
;
A
#
# COMPACT_ATOMS: atom_id res chain seq x y z
N ALA A 1 -2.10 -6.69 -6.58
CA ALA A 1 -3.18 -6.30 -7.52
C ALA A 1 -4.58 -6.48 -6.90
N TYR A 2 -4.96 -7.69 -6.47
CA TYR A 2 -6.31 -7.96 -5.96
C TYR A 2 -6.77 -7.06 -4.79
N ALA A 3 -5.88 -6.77 -3.83
CA ALA A 3 -6.20 -5.89 -2.71
C ALA A 3 -6.67 -4.48 -3.15
N MET A 4 -6.07 -3.91 -4.21
CA MET A 4 -6.44 -2.58 -4.71
C MET A 4 -7.82 -2.57 -5.35
N ILE A 5 -8.20 -3.66 -6.03
CA ILE A 5 -9.54 -3.80 -6.62
C ILE A 5 -10.60 -3.86 -5.52
N VAL A 6 -10.32 -4.63 -4.45
CA VAL A 6 -11.20 -4.71 -3.28
C VAL A 6 -11.36 -3.34 -2.62
N LEU A 7 -10.25 -2.62 -2.39
CA LEU A 7 -10.29 -1.27 -1.81
C LEU A 7 -11.04 -0.27 -2.70
N ALA A 8 -10.92 -0.37 -4.03
CA ALA A 8 -11.64 0.48 -4.98
C ALA A 8 -13.16 0.22 -4.92
N ILE A 9 -13.58 -1.05 -4.89
CA ILE A 9 -14.99 -1.41 -4.76
C ILE A 9 -15.55 -0.95 -3.41
N ILE A 10 -14.80 -1.09 -2.32
CA ILE A 10 -15.19 -0.59 -1.01
C ILE A 10 -15.36 0.94 -1.03
N ALA A 11 -14.42 1.67 -1.64
CA ALA A 11 -14.50 3.13 -1.75
C ALA A 11 -15.70 3.59 -2.59
N TYR A 12 -16.11 2.82 -3.61
CA TYR A 12 -17.29 3.11 -4.42
C TYR A 12 -18.61 2.73 -3.75
N ALA A 13 -18.69 1.55 -3.14
CA ALA A 13 -19.92 1.04 -2.55
C ALA A 13 -20.25 1.72 -1.21
N MET A 14 -19.24 2.12 -0.43
CA MET A 14 -19.44 2.64 0.91
C MET A 14 -20.33 3.90 0.95
N PRO A 15 -20.09 4.98 0.16
CA PRO A 15 -20.96 6.16 0.16
C PRO A 15 -22.42 5.82 -0.16
N ASN A 16 -22.64 4.88 -1.09
CA ASN A 16 -23.98 4.42 -1.47
C ASN A 16 -24.64 3.59 -0.37
N LEU A 17 -23.87 2.83 0.42
CA LEU A 17 -24.37 1.99 1.52
C LEU A 17 -24.62 2.79 2.81
N THR A 18 -23.82 3.82 3.11
CA THR A 18 -24.03 4.69 4.30
C THR A 18 -24.85 5.94 4.03
N GLY A 19 -25.37 6.11 2.80
CA GLY A 19 -26.26 7.21 2.46
C GLY A 19 -25.56 8.57 2.47
N ARG A 20 -24.31 8.66 2.01
CA ARG A 20 -23.52 9.91 2.00
C ARG A 20 -23.08 10.29 0.60
N LYS A 21 -23.18 11.57 0.25
CA LYS A 21 -22.67 12.14 -1.03
C LYS A 21 -21.21 12.57 -0.87
N LEU A 22 -20.30 11.62 -0.72
CA LEU A 22 -18.86 11.92 -0.56
C LEU A 22 -18.06 11.26 -1.68
N TYR A 23 -17.99 11.96 -2.81
CA TYR A 23 -17.28 11.52 -4.01
C TYR A 23 -15.82 11.96 -4.06
N ASP A 24 -15.40 12.95 -3.25
CA ASP A 24 -14.04 13.49 -3.32
C ASP A 24 -13.50 13.86 -1.94
N ASN A 25 -12.50 13.11 -1.46
CA ASN A 25 -11.81 13.38 -0.22
C ASN A 25 -10.30 13.26 -0.43
N ASN A 26 -9.57 14.34 -0.13
CA ASN A 26 -8.11 14.41 -0.20
C ASN A 26 -7.46 13.26 0.57
N LEU A 27 -8.06 12.82 1.67
CA LEU A 27 -7.56 11.70 2.48
C LEU A 27 -7.53 10.37 1.70
N SER A 28 -8.57 10.08 0.92
CA SER A 28 -8.64 8.89 0.08
C SER A 28 -7.59 8.93 -1.04
N ARG A 29 -7.34 10.13 -1.58
CA ARG A 29 -6.33 10.34 -2.64
C ARG A 29 -4.91 10.15 -2.10
N TYR A 30 -4.61 10.66 -0.91
CA TYR A 30 -3.32 10.41 -0.25
C TYR A 30 -3.14 8.94 0.11
N ALA A 31 -4.17 8.27 0.63
CA ALA A 31 -4.14 6.85 0.95
C ALA A 31 -3.85 6.00 -0.30
N PHE A 32 -4.47 6.32 -1.43
CA PHE A 32 -4.21 5.68 -2.72
C PHE A 32 -2.76 5.86 -3.18
N TRP A 33 -2.25 7.09 -3.20
CA TRP A 33 -0.88 7.35 -3.69
C TRP A 33 0.19 6.75 -2.79
N LEU A 34 0.07 6.90 -1.47
CA LEU A 34 1.02 6.30 -0.51
C LEU A 34 1.06 4.77 -0.63
N SER A 35 -0.11 4.13 -0.79
CA SER A 35 -0.18 2.67 -0.94
C SER A 35 0.42 2.20 -2.27
N ASN A 36 0.17 2.89 -3.38
CA ASN A 36 0.72 2.50 -4.69
C ASN A 36 2.23 2.74 -4.77
N VAL A 37 2.69 3.92 -4.35
CA VAL A 37 4.13 4.26 -4.37
C VAL A 37 4.91 3.34 -3.42
N GLY A 38 4.37 3.07 -2.23
CA GLY A 38 4.97 2.13 -1.28
C GLY A 38 5.09 0.71 -1.86
N MET A 39 4.03 0.20 -2.48
CA MET A 39 4.02 -1.13 -3.11
C MET A 39 5.00 -1.23 -4.30
N LEU A 40 5.08 -0.21 -5.14
CA LEU A 40 6.04 -0.16 -6.24
C LEU A 40 7.48 -0.11 -5.72
N GLY A 41 7.75 0.74 -4.70
CA GLY A 41 9.06 0.84 -4.08
C GLY A 41 9.53 -0.48 -3.47
N MET A 42 8.65 -1.19 -2.74
CA MET A 42 8.97 -2.53 -2.22
C MET A 42 9.26 -3.53 -3.34
N THR A 43 8.46 -3.53 -4.40
CA THR A 43 8.65 -4.45 -5.54
C THR A 43 10.00 -4.23 -6.22
N VAL A 44 10.41 -2.97 -6.41
CA VAL A 44 11.71 -2.64 -7.00
C VAL A 44 12.84 -3.02 -6.05
N ALA A 45 12.72 -2.72 -4.75
CA ALA A 45 13.74 -3.08 -3.75
C ALA A 45 13.96 -4.60 -3.69
N PHE A 46 12.88 -5.39 -3.65
CA PHE A 46 12.95 -6.85 -3.72
C PHE A 46 13.50 -7.35 -5.05
N GLY A 47 13.15 -6.70 -6.17
CA GLY A 47 13.68 -7.04 -7.49
C GLY A 47 15.20 -6.88 -7.58
N VAL A 48 15.72 -5.74 -7.13
CA VAL A 48 17.17 -5.47 -7.11
C VAL A 48 17.89 -6.41 -6.13
N ALA A 49 17.35 -6.57 -4.92
CA ALA A 49 17.90 -7.49 -3.93
C ALA A 49 17.95 -8.94 -4.44
N GLY A 50 16.89 -9.42 -5.10
CA GLY A 50 16.83 -10.76 -5.66
C GLY A 50 17.82 -10.98 -6.81
N VAL A 51 17.99 -9.99 -7.70
CA VAL A 51 19.01 -10.04 -8.76
C VAL A 51 20.42 -10.09 -8.15
N ALA A 52 20.70 -9.26 -7.15
CA ALA A 52 21.98 -9.25 -6.44
C ALA A 52 22.24 -10.60 -5.73
N GLN A 53 21.21 -11.18 -5.10
CA GLN A 53 21.28 -12.47 -4.44
C GLN A 53 21.63 -13.60 -5.41
N VAL A 54 20.89 -13.69 -6.53
CA VAL A 54 21.14 -14.72 -7.54
C VAL A 54 22.54 -14.54 -8.15
N TYR A 55 22.98 -13.31 -8.38
CA TYR A 55 24.32 -13.06 -8.93
C TYR A 55 25.43 -13.51 -7.95
N MET A 56 25.34 -13.14 -6.67
CA MET A 56 26.36 -13.51 -5.68
C MET A 56 26.36 -15.00 -5.33
N GLU A 57 25.19 -15.59 -5.08
CA GLU A 57 25.10 -17.00 -4.67
C GLU A 57 25.26 -17.96 -5.86
N ARG A 58 24.66 -17.67 -7.02
CA ARG A 58 24.61 -18.63 -8.14
C ARG A 58 25.72 -18.44 -9.16
N ILE A 59 26.22 -17.22 -9.36
CA ILE A 59 27.25 -16.95 -10.37
C ILE A 59 28.62 -16.86 -9.71
N LEU A 60 28.76 -16.10 -8.63
CA LEU A 60 30.04 -15.92 -7.92
C LEU A 60 30.35 -17.02 -6.90
N GLY A 61 29.34 -17.79 -6.48
CA GLY A 61 29.50 -18.88 -5.51
C GLY A 61 29.85 -18.39 -4.10
N VAL A 62 29.49 -17.15 -3.76
CA VAL A 62 29.68 -16.56 -2.43
C VAL A 62 28.74 -17.25 -1.44
N ASP A 63 29.19 -17.40 -0.18
CA ASP A 63 28.36 -17.99 0.86
C ASP A 63 27.09 -17.16 1.10
N PHE A 64 26.00 -17.83 1.47
CA PHE A 64 24.72 -17.20 1.75
C PHE A 64 24.84 -16.11 2.82
N MET A 65 25.60 -16.36 3.89
CA MET A 65 25.69 -15.40 5.01
C MET A 65 26.44 -14.13 4.62
N GLU A 66 27.40 -14.23 3.71
CA GLU A 66 28.15 -13.09 3.20
C GLU A 66 27.34 -12.30 2.16
N THR A 67 26.63 -13.00 1.28
CA THR A 67 25.68 -12.38 0.34
C THR A 67 24.60 -11.58 1.05
N GLN A 68 24.04 -12.10 2.15
CA GLN A 68 23.00 -11.39 2.90
C GLN A 68 23.49 -10.11 3.56
N LYS A 69 24.76 -10.07 4.01
CA LYS A 69 25.37 -8.84 4.55
C LYS A 69 25.50 -7.76 3.48
N GLU A 70 25.84 -8.15 2.25
CA GLU A 70 25.95 -7.21 1.12
C GLU A 70 24.57 -6.68 0.67
N ILE A 71 23.50 -7.48 0.83
CA ILE A 71 22.14 -7.11 0.43
C ILE A 71 21.39 -6.34 1.55
N GLU A 72 21.87 -6.40 2.80
CA GLU A 72 21.29 -5.70 3.96
C GLU A 72 20.83 -4.25 3.69
N PRO A 73 21.60 -3.40 2.97
CA PRO A 73 21.17 -2.03 2.67
C PRO A 73 19.87 -1.95 1.86
N HIS A 74 19.61 -2.93 0.98
CA HIS A 74 18.38 -2.99 0.20
C HIS A 74 17.17 -3.31 1.09
N PHE A 75 17.36 -4.10 2.16
CA PHE A 75 16.32 -4.38 3.14
C PHE A 75 15.96 -3.14 3.98
N LEU A 76 16.90 -2.23 4.23
CA LEU A 76 16.60 -0.95 4.88
C LEU A 76 15.71 -0.06 4.01
N VAL A 77 16.02 0.03 2.70
CA VAL A 77 15.17 0.77 1.74
C VAL A 77 13.78 0.15 1.67
N LEU A 78 13.70 -1.18 1.67
CA LEU A 78 12.44 -1.91 1.70
C LEU A 78 11.61 -1.58 2.94
N ILE A 79 12.22 -1.55 4.14
CA ILE A 79 11.52 -1.18 5.38
C ILE A 79 10.97 0.24 5.25
N LEU A 80 11.74 1.18 4.70
CA LEU A 80 11.27 2.54 4.48
C LEU A 80 10.05 2.56 3.53
N CYS A 81 10.11 1.87 2.39
CA CYS A 81 8.97 1.76 1.49
C CYS A 81 7.75 1.07 2.14
N ALA A 82 7.99 0.05 2.96
CA ALA A 82 6.96 -0.67 3.71
C ALA A 82 6.27 0.24 4.73
N THR A 83 7.02 1.09 5.45
CA THR A 83 6.40 2.06 6.36
C THR A 83 5.50 3.05 5.61
N GLY A 84 5.92 3.55 4.45
CA GLY A 84 5.08 4.40 3.59
C GLY A 84 3.79 3.70 3.14
N PHE A 85 3.90 2.43 2.76
CA PHE A 85 2.74 1.58 2.44
C PHE A 85 1.80 1.41 3.64
N THR A 86 2.32 1.08 4.82
CA THR A 86 1.54 0.92 6.05
C THR A 86 0.80 2.19 6.43
N ILE A 87 1.42 3.36 6.25
CA ILE A 87 0.76 4.66 6.46
C ILE A 87 -0.41 4.82 5.46
N GLY A 88 -0.19 4.49 4.19
CA GLY A 88 -1.23 4.52 3.16
C GLY A 88 -2.45 3.65 3.51
N ILE A 89 -2.22 2.42 3.96
CA ILE A 89 -3.29 1.51 4.40
C ILE A 89 -3.97 2.00 5.68
N THR A 90 -3.22 2.56 6.63
CA THR A 90 -3.79 3.12 7.86
C THR A 90 -4.74 4.27 7.54
N LEU A 91 -4.39 5.14 6.58
CA LEU A 91 -5.27 6.20 6.11
C LEU A 91 -6.55 5.64 5.46
N TYR A 92 -6.45 4.54 4.71
CA TYR A 92 -7.62 3.82 4.19
C TYR A 92 -8.54 3.31 5.31
N ILE A 93 -7.98 2.74 6.38
CA ILE A 93 -8.76 2.24 7.52
C ILE A 93 -9.42 3.40 8.28
N ILE A 94 -8.70 4.49 8.52
CA ILE A 94 -9.27 5.68 9.19
C ILE A 94 -10.43 6.25 8.37
N ASN A 95 -10.26 6.32 7.05
CA ASN A 95 -11.31 6.73 6.12
C ASN A 95 -12.54 5.81 6.29
N PHE A 96 -12.33 4.50 6.23
CA PHE A 96 -13.38 3.50 6.44
C PHE A 96 -14.14 3.69 7.76
N LEU A 97 -13.43 3.85 8.89
CA LEU A 97 -14.06 4.04 10.20
C LEU A 97 -14.85 5.36 10.31
N LYS A 98 -14.35 6.43 9.68
CA LYS A 98 -15.02 7.74 9.69
C LYS A 98 -16.30 7.74 8.84
N PHE A 99 -16.31 6.96 7.76
CA PHE A 99 -17.42 6.91 6.81
C PHE A 99 -18.36 5.71 6.96
N GLY A 100 -18.02 4.76 7.84
CA GLY A 100 -18.84 3.58 8.15
C GLY A 100 -20.02 3.81 9.10
N LYS A 101 -20.20 5.02 9.64
CA LYS A 101 -21.39 5.35 10.46
C LYS A 101 -22.54 5.78 9.54
N PRO A 102 -23.73 5.16 9.62
CA PRO A 102 -24.88 5.52 8.78
C PRO A 102 -25.32 6.97 9.07
N THR A 103 -25.71 7.71 8.04
CA THR A 103 -26.24 9.07 8.16
C THR A 103 -27.28 9.30 7.08
N ASP A 104 -28.36 10.00 7.41
CA ASP A 104 -29.50 10.21 6.51
C ASP A 104 -29.28 11.33 5.47
N GLU A 105 -28.02 11.70 5.20
CA GLU A 105 -27.66 12.77 4.26
C GLU A 105 -28.18 12.51 2.83
N ALA A 106 -28.28 11.25 2.40
CA ALA A 106 -28.84 10.86 1.11
C ALA A 106 -30.37 10.75 1.09
N LEU A 107 -31.04 10.77 2.26
CA LEU A 107 -32.50 10.77 2.36
C LEU A 107 -33.09 12.19 2.35
N VAL A 108 -32.28 13.21 2.66
CA VAL A 108 -32.66 14.61 2.49
C VAL A 108 -32.53 14.96 1.02
N ALA A 109 -33.63 14.77 0.28
CA ALA A 109 -33.85 15.42 -0.99
C ALA A 109 -34.02 16.92 -0.73
N GLU A 110 -33.08 17.72 -1.21
CA GLU A 110 -33.39 19.11 -1.59
C GLU A 110 -34.00 19.10 -3.00
#